data_AF-A0A6J6VD78-F1
#
_entry.id   AF-A0A6J6VD78-F1
#
_cell.length_a   1.000
_cell.length_b   1.000
_cell.length_c   1.000
_cell.angle_alpha   90.00
_cell.angle_beta   90.00
_cell.angle_gamma   90.00
#
_symmetry.space_group_name_H-M   'P 1'
#
loop_
_entity.id
_entity.type
_entity.pdbx_description
1 polymer ?
#
loop_
_entity_poly.entity_id
_entity_poly.type
_entity_poly.pdbx_seq_one_letter_code
_entity_poly.pdbx_strand_id
1 'polypeptide(L)'
;MRDVRDYLSFVLSEATSRKSAGMDAFDAAKEIAREISGNNALRFSDWKEFGRISVNVDTVYRSLDAAHKSPDVIEQFRRMAQIESNH
;
A
#
# COMPACT_ATOMS: atom_id res chain seq x y z
N MET A 1 17.65 -5.54 -7.40
CA MET A 1 16.93 -4.52 -8.20
C MET A 1 15.62 -5.03 -8.82
N ARG A 2 15.49 -6.32 -9.19
CA ARG A 2 14.24 -6.86 -9.78
C ARG A 2 13.08 -6.90 -8.78
N ASP A 3 13.28 -7.42 -7.57
CA ASP A 3 12.18 -7.60 -6.61
C ASP A 3 11.56 -6.27 -6.13
N VAL A 4 12.36 -5.21 -6.01
CA VAL A 4 11.86 -3.86 -5.68
C VAL A 4 11.00 -3.29 -6.82
N ARG A 5 11.40 -3.53 -8.08
CA ARG A 5 10.60 -3.14 -9.24
C ARG A 5 9.29 -3.90 -9.26
N ASP A 6 9.34 -5.22 -9.09
CA ASP A 6 8.16 -6.08 -9.11
C ASP A 6 7.19 -5.66 -7.99
N TYR A 7 7.70 -5.33 -6.80
CA TYR A 7 6.93 -4.75 -5.70
C TYR A 7 6.26 -3.41 -6.07
N LEU A 8 7.01 -2.44 -6.59
CA LEU A 8 6.45 -1.13 -6.94
C LEU A 8 5.43 -1.22 -8.07
N SER A 9 5.66 -2.09 -9.07
CA SER A 9 4.71 -2.36 -10.15
C SER A 9 3.44 -3.03 -9.63
N PHE A 10 3.57 -3.97 -8.70
CA PHE A 10 2.42 -4.60 -8.03
C PHE A 10 1.59 -3.56 -7.26
N VAL A 11 2.22 -2.76 -6.38
CA VAL A 11 1.52 -1.73 -5.61
C VAL A 11 0.86 -0.69 -6.51
N LEU A 12 1.54 -0.27 -7.59
CA LEU A 12 0.97 0.67 -8.55
C LEU A 12 -0.30 0.09 -9.19
N SER A 13 -0.25 -1.15 -9.68
CA SER A 13 -1.41 -1.83 -10.31
C SER A 13 -2.58 -1.95 -9.34
N GLU A 14 -2.32 -2.52 -8.17
CA GLU A 14 -3.36 -2.84 -7.19
C GLU A 14 -4.01 -1.59 -6.58
N ALA A 15 -3.21 -0.55 -6.29
CA ALA A 15 -3.72 0.72 -5.78
C ALA A 15 -4.51 1.49 -6.85
N THR A 16 -4.06 1.48 -8.11
CA THR A 16 -4.80 2.10 -9.22
C THR A 16 -6.16 1.44 -9.39
N SER A 17 -6.21 0.10 -9.38
CA SER A 17 -7.46 -0.66 -9.50
C SER A 17 -8.46 -0.30 -8.41
N ARG A 18 -8.02 -0.29 -7.14
CA ARG A 18 -8.87 0.04 -5.98
C ARG A 18 -9.35 1.48 -6.00
N LYS A 19 -8.49 2.41 -6.42
CA LYS A 19 -8.87 3.81 -6.61
C LYS A 19 -9.94 3.97 -7.70
N SER A 20 -9.77 3.30 -8.84
CA SER A 20 -10.76 3.31 -9.93
C SER A 20 -12.11 2.72 -9.50
N ALA A 21 -12.10 1.82 -8.51
CA ALA A 21 -13.31 1.31 -7.86
C ALA A 21 -13.88 2.23 -6.76
N GLY A 22 -13.27 3.39 -6.51
CA GLY A 22 -13.72 4.37 -5.50
C GLY A 22 -13.33 4.04 -4.06
N MET A 23 -12.40 3.10 -3.84
CA MET A 23 -11.94 2.72 -2.51
C MET A 23 -11.04 3.80 -1.89
N ASP A 24 -11.16 4.03 -0.58
CA ASP A 24 -10.24 4.89 0.18
C ASP A 24 -8.80 4.35 0.17
N ALA A 25 -7.81 5.24 0.23
CA ALA A 25 -6.39 4.88 0.16
C ALA A 25 -5.95 3.96 1.31
N PHE A 26 -6.46 4.17 2.53
CA PHE A 26 -6.07 3.35 3.67
C PHE A 26 -6.78 2.00 3.67
N ASP A 27 -8.03 1.95 3.21
CA ASP A 27 -8.71 0.68 2.95
C ASP A 27 -7.97 -0.15 1.89
N ALA A 28 -7.58 0.48 0.78
CA ALA A 28 -6.77 -0.16 -0.25
C ALA A 28 -5.42 -0.66 0.30
N ALA A 29 -4.74 0.13 1.14
CA ALA A 29 -3.49 -0.29 1.75
C ALA A 29 -3.63 -1.52 2.66
N LYS A 30 -4.71 -1.61 3.44
CA LYS A 30 -4.99 -2.79 4.28
C LYS A 30 -5.25 -4.03 3.43
N GLU A 31 -6.03 -3.91 2.36
CA GLU A 31 -6.29 -5.05 1.47
C GLU A 31 -5.03 -5.53 0.76
N ILE A 32 -4.24 -4.60 0.21
CA ILE A 32 -2.99 -4.93 -0.48
C ILE A 32 -2.00 -5.57 0.49
N ALA A 33 -1.89 -5.09 1.74
CA ALA A 33 -1.05 -5.73 2.74
C ALA A 33 -1.45 -7.18 3.03
N ARG A 34 -2.76 -7.45 3.16
CA ARG A 34 -3.28 -8.81 3.35
C ARG A 34 -3.01 -9.72 2.14
N GLU A 35 -3.12 -9.17 0.93
CA GLU A 35 -2.83 -9.91 -0.29
C GLU A 35 -1.35 -10.30 -0.36
N ILE A 36 -0.45 -9.39 0.01
CA ILE A 36 0.99 -9.66 0.04
C ILE A 36 1.33 -10.68 1.13
N SER A 37 0.82 -10.50 2.35
CA SER A 37 1.10 -11.43 3.47
C SER A 37 0.51 -12.82 3.24
N GLY A 38 -0.61 -12.92 2.53
CA GLY A 38 -1.30 -14.17 2.25
C GLY A 38 -0.73 -14.94 1.05
N ASN A 39 0.18 -14.34 0.29
CA ASN A 39 0.68 -14.90 -0.96
C ASN A 39 2.20 -15.10 -0.93
N ASN A 40 2.64 -16.24 -0.42
CA ASN A 40 4.05 -16.64 -0.35
C ASN A 40 4.72 -16.83 -1.73
N ALA A 41 3.96 -16.77 -2.84
CA ALA A 41 4.56 -16.75 -4.17
C ALA A 41 5.14 -15.36 -4.54
N LEU A 42 4.72 -14.31 -3.83
CA LEU A 42 5.28 -12.97 -3.99
C LEU A 42 6.57 -12.87 -3.18
N ARG A 43 7.71 -12.72 -3.85
CA ARG A 43 9.04 -12.69 -3.21
C ARG A 43 9.24 -11.61 -2.14
N PHE A 44 8.40 -10.58 -2.17
CA PHE A 44 8.41 -9.47 -1.22
C PHE A 44 7.44 -9.68 -0.04
N SER A 45 6.73 -10.81 0.03
CA SER A 45 5.93 -11.19 1.21
C SER A 45 6.79 -11.34 2.47
N ASP A 46 8.04 -11.79 2.29
CA ASP A 46 8.95 -12.09 3.39
C ASP A 46 9.67 -10.86 3.95
N TRP A 47 9.46 -9.67 3.37
CA TRP A 47 10.20 -8.48 3.76
C TRP A 47 9.77 -7.89 5.11
N LYS A 48 8.57 -8.24 5.60
CA LYS A 48 8.02 -7.76 6.89
C LYS A 48 8.11 -6.23 7.05
N GLU A 49 7.72 -5.53 6.00
CA GLU A 49 7.71 -4.07 5.91
C GLU A 49 6.33 -3.59 5.47
N PHE A 50 5.28 -4.21 6.02
CA PHE A 50 3.90 -4.04 5.57
C PHE A 50 3.37 -2.62 5.82
N GLY A 51 3.82 -1.98 6.90
CA GLY A 51 3.51 -0.59 7.19
C GLY A 51 3.83 0.35 6.02
N ARG A 52 4.90 0.09 5.26
CA ARG A 52 5.31 0.92 4.09
C ARG A 52 4.29 0.91 2.96
N ILE A 53 3.39 -0.08 2.90
CA ILE A 53 2.30 -0.11 1.93
C ILE A 53 1.39 1.10 2.10
N SER A 54 1.11 1.54 3.34
CA SER A 54 0.30 2.75 3.59
C SER A 54 0.84 3.95 2.82
N VAL A 55 2.15 4.16 2.87
CA VAL A 55 2.82 5.31 2.23
C VAL A 55 2.84 5.17 0.71
N ASN A 56 3.12 3.97 0.20
CA ASN A 56 3.19 3.75 -1.25
C ASN A 56 1.82 3.85 -1.90
N VAL A 57 0.77 3.32 -1.28
CA VAL A 57 -0.60 3.43 -1.76
C VAL A 57 -1.07 4.89 -1.73
N ASP A 58 -0.84 5.63 -0.65
CA ASP A 58 -1.15 7.07 -0.60
C ASP A 58 -0.40 7.86 -1.69
N THR A 59 0.84 7.47 -1.97
CA THR A 59 1.63 8.09 -3.05
C THR A 59 1.02 7.85 -4.43
N VAL A 60 0.52 6.64 -4.71
CA VAL A 60 -0.22 6.33 -5.94
C VAL A 60 -1.53 7.12 -6.00
N TYR A 61 -2.25 7.23 -4.89
CA TYR A 61 -3.49 8.00 -4.85
C TYR A 61 -3.25 9.47 -5.14
N ARG A 62 -2.23 10.08 -4.53
CA ARG A 62 -1.82 11.46 -4.79
C ARG A 62 -1.33 11.68 -6.22
N SER A 63 -0.66 10.70 -6.84
CA SER A 63 -0.20 10.84 -8.22
C SER A 63 -1.33 10.77 -9.26
N LEU A 64 -2.39 10.03 -8.94
CA LEU A 64 -3.55 9.85 -9.83
C LEU A 64 -4.65 10.92 -9.66
N ASP A 65 -4.69 11.65 -8.54
CA ASP A 65 -5.69 12.70 -8.28
C ASP A 65 -5.05 13.84 -7.48
N ALA A 66 -4.97 15.01 -8.09
CA ALA A 66 -4.44 16.21 -7.46
C ALA A 66 -5.31 16.72 -6.30
N ALA A 67 -6.58 16.31 -6.23
CA ALA A 67 -7.49 16.64 -5.12
C ALA A 67 -7.40 15.65 -3.96
N HIS A 68 -6.67 14.53 -4.09
CA HIS A 68 -6.48 13.56 -3.01
C HIS A 68 -5.79 14.22 -1.82
N LYS A 69 -6.37 14.08 -0.63
CA LYS A 69 -5.80 14.61 0.61
C LYS A 69 -5.06 13.50 1.34
N SER A 70 -3.73 13.57 1.28
CA SER A 70 -2.88 12.71 2.10
C SER A 70 -3.08 13.00 3.59
N PRO A 71 -2.99 11.97 4.46
CA PRO A 71 -2.99 12.17 5.90
C PRO A 71 -1.76 12.99 6.34
N ASP A 72 -1.85 13.63 7.51
CA ASP A 72 -0.67 14.20 8.14
C ASP A 72 0.33 13.12 8.58
N VAL A 73 1.54 13.54 8.95
CA VAL A 73 2.63 12.63 9.32
C VAL A 73 2.28 11.73 10.52
N ILE A 74 1.52 12.23 11.49
CA ILE A 74 1.15 11.47 12.70
C ILE A 74 0.14 10.39 12.32
N GLU A 75 -0.88 10.75 11.54
CA GLU A 75 -1.84 9.79 10.99
C GLU A 75 -1.16 8.78 10.08
N GLN A 76 -0.18 9.18 9.29
CA GLN A 76 0.56 8.26 8.44
C GLN A 76 1.33 7.21 9.26
N PHE A 77 2.02 7.60 10.33
CA PHE A 77 2.67 6.66 11.24
C PHE A 77 1.67 5.75 11.96
N ARG A 78 0.52 6.28 12.39
CA ARG A 78 -0.56 5.48 12.99
C ARG A 78 -1.05 4.39 12.04
N ARG A 79 -1.29 4.75 10.78
CA ARG A 79 -1.71 3.83 9.71
C ARG A 79 -0.65 2.77 9.42
N MET A 80 0.62 3.16 9.34
CA MET A 80 1.74 2.23 9.19
C MET A 80 1.78 1.21 10.33
N ALA A 81 1.71 1.67 11.58
CA ALA A 81 1.71 0.80 12.76
C ALA A 81 0.51 -0.15 12.79
N GLN A 82 -0.68 0.32 12.38
CA GLN A 82 -1.88 -0.51 12.32
C GLN A 82 -1.78 -1.61 11.25
N ILE A 83 -1.17 -1.33 10.09
CA ILE A 83 -0.95 -2.36 9.09
C ILE A 83 0.10 -3.35 9.58
N GLU A 84 1.20 -2.86 10.16
CA GLU A 84 2.29 -3.70 10.66
C GLU A 84 1.83 -4.66 11.76
N SER A 85 0.96 -4.22 12.69
CA SER A 85 0.48 -5.09 13.77
C SER A 85 -0.42 -6.24 13.32
N ASN A 86 -0.90 -6.21 12.08
CA ASN A 86 -1.88 -7.17 11.55
C ASN A 86 -1.25 -8.25 10.64
N HIS A 87 0.08 -8.24 10.47
CA HIS A 87 0.81 -9.12 9.55
C HIS A 87 2.14 -9.56 10.17
#